data_AF-A0A382UN98-F1
#
_entry.id   AF-A0A382UN98-F1
#
_cell.length_a   1.000
_cell.length_b   1.000
_cell.length_c   1.000
_cell.angle_alpha   90.00
_cell.angle_beta   90.00
_cell.angle_gamma   90.00
#
_symmetry.space_group_name_H-M   'P 1'
#
loop_
_entity.id
_entity.type
_entity.pdbx_description
1 polymer ?
#
loop_
_entity_poly.entity_id
_entity_poly.type
_entity_poly.pdbx_seq_one_letter_code
_entity_poly.pdbx_strand_id
1 'polypeptide(L)'
;MSKGTGDHRVYASQTSGNKKNPLDWKTKIKYMRKVFPKHARHILMDKKVKTIWDVAVTAYKDGYTEFELVVGDDRHQEFVKLLDDFNGRKAKHGFYEFDVIDVMNAGMRDPDAEGAEGMSASKMRAAAEDNDLLAFTKGLPKKFKDAKGLMKAVQKGMGIKESKDFRQDIKLSPVS
;
A
#
# COMPACT_ATOMS: atom_id res chain seq x y z
N MET A 1 20.76 4.66 -8.70
CA MET A 1 20.19 3.41 -8.18
C MET A 1 20.51 2.31 -9.19
N SER A 2 21.52 1.47 -8.92
CA SER A 2 21.72 0.27 -9.74
C SER A 2 20.46 -0.60 -9.63
N LYS A 3 20.09 -1.29 -10.71
CA LYS A 3 19.05 -2.32 -10.60
C LYS A 3 19.60 -3.41 -9.68
N GLY A 4 18.96 -3.63 -8.53
CA GLY A 4 19.19 -4.83 -7.74
C GLY A 4 18.90 -6.07 -8.59
N THR A 5 19.62 -7.14 -8.33
CA THR A 5 19.47 -8.44 -9.01
C THR A 5 18.32 -9.28 -8.42
N GLY A 6 17.67 -8.81 -7.35
CA GLY A 6 16.63 -9.53 -6.63
C GLY A 6 15.23 -9.45 -7.26
N ASP A 7 14.41 -10.46 -6.96
CA ASP A 7 13.00 -10.52 -7.33
C ASP A 7 12.13 -9.76 -6.33
N HIS A 8 11.61 -8.60 -6.71
CA HIS A 8 10.68 -7.88 -5.84
C HIS A 8 9.26 -8.46 -5.89
N ARG A 9 8.61 -8.48 -4.72
CA ARG A 9 7.22 -8.92 -4.53
C ARG A 9 6.50 -7.93 -3.64
N VAL A 10 5.23 -7.66 -3.96
CA VAL A 10 4.36 -6.76 -3.21
C VAL A 10 3.16 -7.53 -2.69
N TYR A 11 3.01 -7.55 -1.38
CA TYR A 11 1.89 -8.18 -0.69
C TYR A 11 0.99 -7.10 -0.08
N ALA A 12 -0.31 -7.20 -0.35
CA ALA A 12 -1.30 -6.34 0.29
C ALA A 12 -1.94 -7.05 1.48
N SER A 13 -2.12 -6.34 2.60
CA SER A 13 -2.82 -6.87 3.76
C SER A 13 -4.22 -7.36 3.38
N GLN A 14 -4.53 -8.59 3.82
CA GLN A 14 -5.78 -9.27 3.53
C GLN A 14 -6.95 -8.83 4.42
N THR A 15 -6.71 -7.98 5.44
CA THR A 15 -7.77 -7.50 6.34
C THR A 15 -8.58 -6.38 5.69
N SER A 16 -9.85 -6.23 6.08
CA SER A 16 -10.75 -5.15 5.65
C SER A 16 -11.89 -4.98 6.64
N GLY A 17 -12.69 -3.91 6.50
CA GLY A 17 -14.03 -3.86 7.11
C GLY A 17 -14.31 -2.70 8.06
N ASN A 18 -13.42 -1.71 8.15
CA ASN A 18 -13.71 -0.47 8.89
C ASN A 18 -13.44 0.75 8.01
N LYS A 19 -13.90 1.94 8.45
CA LYS A 19 -13.68 3.20 7.70
C LYS A 19 -12.19 3.47 7.42
N LYS A 20 -11.29 3.02 8.29
CA LYS A 20 -9.82 3.14 8.14
C LYS A 20 -9.20 2.04 7.25
N ASN A 21 -9.98 1.06 6.79
CA ASN A 21 -9.58 -0.04 5.92
C ASN A 21 -10.78 -0.50 5.04
N PRO A 22 -11.25 0.38 4.15
CA PRO A 22 -12.56 0.21 3.50
C PRO A 22 -12.55 -0.78 2.33
N LEU A 23 -11.40 -1.01 1.70
CA LEU A 23 -11.31 -1.88 0.54
C LEU A 23 -11.08 -3.34 0.95
N ASP A 24 -11.84 -4.27 0.37
CA ASP A 24 -11.54 -5.69 0.48
C ASP A 24 -10.23 -6.04 -0.25
N TRP A 25 -9.63 -7.17 0.12
CA TRP A 25 -8.32 -7.58 -0.41
C TRP A 25 -8.28 -7.68 -1.94
N LYS A 26 -9.33 -8.21 -2.59
CA LYS A 26 -9.33 -8.33 -4.06
C LYS A 26 -9.40 -6.94 -4.70
N THR A 27 -10.21 -6.04 -4.14
CA THR A 27 -10.31 -4.66 -4.60
C THR A 27 -9.00 -3.90 -4.42
N LYS A 28 -8.29 -4.10 -3.29
CA LYS A 28 -6.93 -3.55 -3.09
C LYS A 28 -5.99 -3.98 -4.22
N ILE A 29 -5.89 -5.29 -4.46
CA ILE A 29 -4.99 -5.82 -5.49
C ILE A 29 -5.36 -5.28 -6.88
N LYS A 30 -6.65 -5.28 -7.23
CA LYS A 30 -7.15 -4.72 -8.49
C LYS A 30 -6.66 -3.29 -8.70
N TYR A 31 -6.85 -2.42 -7.72
CA TYR A 31 -6.45 -1.02 -7.86
C TYR A 31 -4.94 -0.82 -7.78
N MET A 32 -4.21 -1.55 -6.93
CA MET A 32 -2.74 -1.50 -6.92
C MET A 32 -2.16 -1.84 -8.29
N ARG A 33 -2.66 -2.89 -8.96
CA ARG A 33 -2.23 -3.26 -10.31
C ARG A 33 -2.61 -2.23 -11.37
N LYS A 34 -3.79 -1.60 -11.25
CA LYS A 34 -4.19 -0.51 -12.17
C LYS A 34 -3.38 0.76 -11.98
N VAL A 35 -3.03 1.11 -10.74
CA VAL A 35 -2.24 2.30 -10.40
C VAL A 35 -0.77 2.10 -10.78
N PHE A 36 -0.24 0.89 -10.57
CA PHE A 36 1.16 0.53 -10.85
C PHE A 36 1.27 -0.60 -11.91
N PRO A 37 0.85 -0.38 -13.17
CA PRO A 37 0.78 -1.43 -14.18
C PRO A 37 2.14 -2.05 -14.50
N LYS A 38 3.23 -1.27 -14.41
CA LYS A 38 4.60 -1.77 -14.60
C LYS A 38 5.01 -2.82 -13.56
N HIS A 39 4.43 -2.76 -12.36
CA HIS A 39 4.71 -3.67 -11.24
C HIS A 39 3.59 -4.69 -11.02
N ALA A 40 2.58 -4.74 -11.89
CA ALA A 40 1.38 -5.54 -11.68
C ALA A 40 1.64 -7.03 -11.47
N ARG A 41 2.68 -7.58 -12.12
CA ARG A 41 3.10 -8.98 -11.99
C ARG A 41 3.77 -9.28 -10.64
N HIS A 42 4.34 -8.27 -10.00
CA HIS A 42 4.98 -8.39 -8.69
C HIS A 42 3.99 -8.23 -7.53
N ILE A 43 2.77 -7.73 -7.80
CA ILE A 43 1.70 -7.64 -6.81
C ILE A 43 1.01 -9.01 -6.73
N LEU A 44 1.26 -9.75 -5.66
CA LEU A 44 0.86 -11.15 -5.53
C LEU A 44 -0.52 -11.31 -4.89
N MET A 45 -1.23 -12.36 -5.32
CA MET A 45 -2.53 -12.78 -4.79
C MET A 45 -2.42 -14.12 -4.08
N ASP A 46 -1.57 -14.19 -3.06
CA ASP A 46 -1.43 -15.38 -2.24
C ASP A 46 -2.31 -15.28 -0.98
N LYS A 47 -3.33 -16.14 -0.89
CA LYS A 47 -4.24 -16.22 0.26
C LYS A 47 -3.57 -16.76 1.52
N LYS A 48 -2.47 -17.51 1.37
CA LYS A 48 -1.74 -18.10 2.50
C LYS A 48 -0.88 -17.07 3.22
N VAL A 49 -0.43 -16.04 2.50
CA VAL A 49 0.45 -15.01 3.04
C VAL A 49 -0.33 -13.90 3.75
N LYS A 50 -0.39 -13.96 5.08
CA LYS A 50 -1.16 -13.02 5.92
C LYS A 50 -0.27 -12.16 6.81
N THR A 51 0.88 -12.68 7.18
CA THR A 51 1.85 -12.06 8.08
C THR A 51 3.19 -11.87 7.40
N ILE A 52 4.07 -11.09 8.02
CA ILE A 52 5.44 -10.93 7.52
C ILE A 52 6.23 -12.24 7.56
N TRP A 53 5.98 -13.10 8.57
CA TRP A 53 6.62 -14.41 8.63
C TRP A 53 6.17 -15.34 7.51
N ASP A 54 4.90 -15.27 7.07
CA ASP A 54 4.46 -16.04 5.92
C ASP A 54 5.23 -15.62 4.66
N VAL A 55 5.55 -14.32 4.51
CA VAL A 55 6.38 -13.80 3.42
C VAL A 55 7.80 -14.36 3.53
N ALA A 56 8.44 -14.23 4.70
CA ALA A 56 9.80 -14.71 4.95
C ALA A 56 9.92 -16.22 4.70
N VAL A 57 9.01 -17.03 5.26
CA VAL A 57 8.99 -18.49 5.06
C VAL A 57 8.75 -18.85 3.59
N THR A 58 7.91 -18.09 2.88
CA THR A 58 7.68 -18.33 1.44
C THR A 58 8.94 -18.00 0.63
N ALA A 59 9.58 -16.86 0.90
CA ALA A 59 10.82 -16.48 0.23
C ALA A 59 11.93 -17.52 0.48
N TYR A 60 12.12 -17.95 1.72
CA TYR A 60 13.09 -18.99 2.04
C TYR A 60 12.82 -20.30 1.30
N LYS A 61 11.56 -20.75 1.24
CA LYS A 61 11.17 -21.97 0.50
C LYS A 61 11.38 -21.87 -1.01
N ASP A 62 11.32 -20.66 -1.55
CA ASP A 62 11.58 -20.40 -2.97
C ASP A 62 13.09 -20.37 -3.28
N GLY A 63 13.96 -20.49 -2.26
CA GLY A 63 15.41 -20.62 -2.41
C GLY A 63 16.18 -19.29 -2.34
N TYR A 64 15.57 -18.20 -1.89
CA TYR A 64 16.29 -16.94 -1.65
C TYR A 64 17.18 -17.05 -0.41
N THR A 65 18.40 -16.54 -0.50
CA THR A 65 19.37 -16.47 0.60
C THR A 65 19.40 -15.09 1.27
N GLU A 66 18.93 -14.05 0.57
CA GLU A 66 18.86 -12.67 1.06
C GLU A 66 17.40 -12.20 1.08
N PHE A 67 17.01 -11.51 2.15
CA PHE A 67 15.65 -11.02 2.36
C PHE A 67 15.62 -9.53 2.64
N GLU A 68 15.17 -8.74 1.66
CA GLU A 68 14.98 -7.31 1.79
C GLU A 68 13.49 -6.98 2.03
N LEU A 69 13.20 -6.27 3.11
CA LEU A 69 11.86 -5.83 3.46
C LEU A 69 11.77 -4.31 3.46
N VAL A 70 10.91 -3.75 2.61
CA VAL A 70 10.62 -2.31 2.62
C VAL A 70 9.38 -2.02 3.48
N VAL A 71 9.54 -1.24 4.55
CA VAL A 71 8.46 -0.83 5.46
C VAL A 71 8.41 0.68 5.67
N GLY A 72 7.30 1.15 6.23
CA GLY A 72 7.21 2.52 6.73
C GLY A 72 8.06 2.72 7.99
N ASP A 73 8.47 3.96 8.22
CA ASP A 73 9.28 4.37 9.37
C ASP A 73 8.66 3.97 10.72
N ASP A 74 7.33 3.97 10.80
CA ASP A 74 6.56 3.73 12.03
C ASP A 74 6.80 2.36 12.67
N ARG A 75 7.21 1.35 11.88
CA ARG A 75 7.43 -0.02 12.37
C ARG A 75 8.80 -0.59 12.02
N HIS A 76 9.71 0.24 11.51
CA HIS A 76 11.03 -0.20 11.03
C HIS A 76 11.78 -1.03 12.07
N GLN A 77 11.99 -0.47 13.28
CA GLN A 77 12.73 -1.13 14.36
C GLN A 77 12.03 -2.40 14.87
N GLU A 78 10.70 -2.43 14.84
CA GLU A 78 9.91 -3.61 15.22
C GLU A 78 10.18 -4.76 14.26
N PHE A 79 10.19 -4.50 12.95
CA PHE A 79 10.40 -5.52 11.93
C PHE A 79 11.82 -6.07 11.88
N VAL A 80 12.83 -5.21 12.08
CA VAL A 80 14.24 -5.66 12.21
C VAL A 80 14.34 -6.73 13.28
N LYS A 81 13.94 -6.39 14.50
CA LYS A 81 14.01 -7.30 15.64
C LYS A 81 13.18 -8.56 15.42
N LEU A 82 11.95 -8.41 14.91
CA LEU A 82 11.01 -9.50 14.73
C LEU A 82 11.47 -10.52 13.67
N LEU A 83 12.22 -10.10 12.66
CA LEU A 83 12.79 -11.01 11.66
C LEU A 83 14.09 -11.64 12.15
N ASP A 84 14.96 -10.86 12.78
CA ASP A 84 16.24 -11.37 13.29
C ASP A 84 16.04 -12.38 14.43
N ASP A 85 15.10 -12.13 15.36
CA ASP A 85 14.84 -12.99 16.52
C ASP A 85 14.42 -14.42 16.11
N PHE A 86 13.85 -14.60 14.91
CA PHE A 86 13.36 -15.88 14.40
C PHE A 86 14.18 -16.45 13.24
N ASN A 87 15.23 -15.75 12.76
CA ASN A 87 16.12 -16.27 11.73
C ASN A 87 16.86 -17.52 12.23
N GLY A 88 16.82 -18.62 11.48
CA GLY A 88 17.38 -19.91 11.89
C GLY A 88 16.60 -20.62 13.00
N ARG A 89 15.41 -20.12 13.39
CA ARG A 89 14.58 -20.73 14.45
C ARG A 89 13.25 -21.22 13.93
N LYS A 90 12.93 -22.50 14.20
CA LYS A 90 11.63 -23.06 13.87
C LYS A 90 10.57 -22.63 14.88
N ALA A 91 9.50 -22.01 14.41
CA ALA A 91 8.38 -21.55 15.23
C ALA A 91 7.03 -21.90 14.58
N LYS A 92 5.92 -21.46 15.19
CA LYS A 92 4.56 -21.74 14.69
C LYS A 92 4.32 -21.24 13.26
N HIS A 93 4.98 -20.16 12.86
CA HIS A 93 4.89 -19.60 11.51
C HIS A 93 5.73 -20.38 10.47
N GLY A 94 6.60 -21.30 10.91
CA GLY A 94 7.48 -22.07 10.04
C GLY A 94 8.95 -21.85 10.37
N PHE A 95 9.80 -22.02 9.36
CA PHE A 95 11.25 -21.87 9.44
C PHE A 95 11.74 -21.06 8.24
N TYR A 96 12.68 -20.16 8.49
CA TYR A 96 13.48 -19.48 7.49
C TYR A 96 14.88 -19.25 8.05
N GLU A 97 15.87 -19.18 7.17
CA GLU A 97 17.25 -18.87 7.51
C GLU A 97 17.86 -18.12 6.32
N PHE A 98 18.05 -16.81 6.46
CA PHE A 98 18.68 -15.98 5.45
C PHE A 98 20.09 -15.60 5.89
N ASP A 99 21.01 -15.51 4.91
CA ASP A 99 22.37 -15.01 5.10
C ASP A 99 22.36 -13.51 5.43
N VAL A 100 21.43 -12.79 4.78
CA VAL A 100 21.23 -11.35 4.96
C VAL A 100 19.74 -11.07 5.11
N ILE A 101 19.39 -10.32 6.16
CA ILE A 101 18.09 -9.69 6.32
C ILE A 101 18.33 -8.18 6.35
N ASP A 102 17.71 -7.45 5.42
CA ASP A 102 17.74 -5.99 5.41
C ASP A 102 16.32 -5.44 5.49
N VAL A 103 16.08 -4.53 6.42
CA VAL A 103 14.79 -3.84 6.55
C VAL A 103 15.03 -2.40 6.16
N MET A 104 14.50 -2.01 5.01
CA MET A 104 14.66 -0.68 4.46
C MET A 104 13.47 0.21 4.80
N ASN A 105 13.74 1.44 5.20
CA ASN A 105 12.73 2.46 5.37
C ASN A 105 12.33 3.06 4.02
N ALA A 106 11.03 3.05 3.71
CA ALA A 106 10.47 3.68 2.52
C ALA A 106 10.57 5.23 2.52
N GLY A 107 11.08 5.82 3.61
CA GLY A 107 11.26 7.25 3.81
C GLY A 107 10.09 7.91 4.53
N MET A 108 10.33 9.09 5.11
CA MET A 108 9.27 9.94 5.64
C MET A 108 8.54 10.65 4.50
N ARG A 109 7.20 10.65 4.52
CA ARG A 109 6.42 11.51 3.63
C ARG A 109 6.50 12.94 4.14
N ASP A 110 6.80 13.88 3.26
CA ASP A 110 6.61 15.30 3.55
C ASP A 110 5.08 15.59 3.53
N PRO A 111 4.46 15.90 4.69
CA PRO A 111 3.03 16.16 4.76
C PRO A 111 2.60 17.42 4.01
N ASP A 112 3.54 18.31 3.70
CA ASP A 112 3.35 19.59 3.02
C ASP A 112 3.63 19.51 1.51
N ALA A 113 4.18 18.39 1.02
CA ALA A 113 4.42 18.19 -0.41
C ALA A 113 3.11 18.17 -1.22
N GLU A 114 3.11 18.83 -2.38
CA GLU A 114 1.94 18.89 -3.24
C GLU A 114 1.75 17.60 -4.06
N GLY A 115 0.50 17.32 -4.44
CA GLY A 115 0.17 16.20 -5.34
C GLY A 115 0.26 14.83 -4.68
N ALA A 116 0.82 13.85 -5.38
CA ALA A 116 0.86 12.45 -4.94
C ALA A 116 1.87 12.22 -3.79
N GLU A 117 2.86 13.10 -3.61
CA GLU A 117 3.95 12.94 -2.65
C GLU A 117 3.52 13.27 -1.21
N GLY A 118 2.73 14.34 -1.00
CA GLY A 118 2.14 14.63 0.32
C GLY A 118 0.73 14.08 0.53
N MET A 119 0.24 13.25 -0.40
CA MET A 119 -1.04 12.57 -0.24
C MET A 119 -0.91 11.33 0.66
N SER A 120 -1.82 11.21 1.64
CA SER A 120 -1.91 10.04 2.51
C SER A 120 -3.20 9.26 2.28
N ALA A 121 -3.23 7.99 2.68
CA ALA A 121 -4.45 7.19 2.64
C ALA A 121 -5.61 7.82 3.44
N SER A 122 -5.30 8.54 4.53
CA SER A 122 -6.31 9.27 5.31
C SER A 122 -6.84 10.49 4.56
N LYS A 123 -5.98 11.30 3.92
CA LYS A 123 -6.41 12.43 3.08
C LYS A 123 -7.27 11.95 1.89
N MET A 124 -6.91 10.83 1.27
CA MET A 124 -7.72 10.21 0.19
C MET A 124 -9.10 9.75 0.66
N ARG A 125 -9.20 9.19 1.87
CA ARG A 125 -10.50 8.82 2.46
C ARG A 125 -11.35 10.04 2.78
N ALA A 126 -10.76 11.11 3.29
CA ALA A 126 -11.47 12.37 3.55
C ALA A 126 -12.03 12.96 2.25
N ALA A 127 -11.22 13.04 1.18
CA ALA A 127 -11.70 13.47 -0.14
C ALA A 127 -12.84 12.58 -0.67
N ALA A 128 -12.79 11.26 -0.42
CA ALA A 128 -13.87 10.35 -0.76
C ALA A 128 -15.14 10.60 0.08
N GLU A 129 -15.00 10.93 1.36
CA GLU A 129 -16.10 11.25 2.28
C GLU A 129 -16.78 12.58 1.92
N ASP A 130 -15.98 13.58 1.55
CA ASP A 130 -16.46 14.90 1.09
C ASP A 130 -16.97 14.89 -0.36
N ASN A 131 -16.80 13.76 -1.05
CA ASN A 131 -17.15 13.58 -2.46
C ASN A 131 -16.42 14.56 -3.40
N ASP A 132 -15.16 14.87 -3.07
CA ASP A 132 -14.25 15.74 -3.83
C ASP A 132 -13.34 14.90 -4.74
N LEU A 133 -13.79 14.72 -6.00
CA LEU A 133 -13.05 13.97 -7.01
C LEU A 133 -11.75 14.68 -7.43
N LEU A 134 -11.69 16.01 -7.35
CA LEU A 134 -10.51 16.78 -7.76
C LEU A 134 -9.38 16.57 -6.76
N ALA A 135 -9.65 16.73 -5.46
CA ALA A 135 -8.69 16.44 -4.39
C ALA A 135 -8.26 14.97 -4.42
N PHE A 136 -9.20 14.04 -4.62
CA PHE A 136 -8.88 12.61 -4.74
C PHE A 136 -7.94 12.33 -5.92
N THR A 137 -8.17 12.96 -7.08
CA THR A 137 -7.35 12.75 -8.28
C THR A 137 -5.94 13.32 -8.13
N LYS A 138 -5.77 14.44 -7.41
CA LYS A 138 -4.44 15.03 -7.13
C LYS A 138 -3.51 14.08 -6.37
N GLY A 139 -4.10 13.17 -5.60
CA GLY A 139 -3.38 12.13 -4.84
C GLY A 139 -2.96 10.90 -5.64
N LEU A 140 -3.28 10.84 -6.93
CA LEU A 140 -3.06 9.67 -7.77
C LEU A 140 -2.01 9.98 -8.86
N PRO A 141 -1.27 8.96 -9.34
CA PRO A 141 -0.38 9.15 -10.47
C PRO A 141 -1.14 9.67 -11.69
N LYS A 142 -0.57 10.67 -12.39
CA LYS A 142 -1.20 11.30 -13.58
C LYS A 142 -1.65 10.31 -14.66
N LYS A 143 -1.01 9.15 -14.75
CA LYS A 143 -1.33 8.09 -15.72
C LYS A 143 -2.53 7.22 -15.34
N PHE A 144 -2.99 7.28 -14.08
CA PHE A 144 -4.12 6.52 -13.60
C PHE A 144 -5.44 7.23 -13.97
N LYS A 145 -6.25 6.58 -14.81
CA LYS A 145 -7.46 7.19 -15.39
C LYS A 145 -8.76 6.88 -14.62
N ASP A 146 -8.75 5.89 -13.72
CA ASP A 146 -9.94 5.37 -13.03
C ASP A 146 -10.09 5.94 -11.61
N ALA A 147 -9.80 7.24 -11.44
CA ALA A 147 -9.89 7.92 -10.15
C ALA A 147 -11.31 7.85 -9.56
N LYS A 148 -12.33 8.08 -10.41
CA LYS A 148 -13.74 7.98 -10.04
C LYS A 148 -14.13 6.59 -9.55
N GLY A 149 -13.68 5.53 -10.24
CA GLY A 149 -13.97 4.15 -9.82
C GLY A 149 -13.30 3.80 -8.49
N LEU A 150 -12.05 4.23 -8.28
CA LEU A 150 -11.35 4.03 -7.02
C LEU A 150 -12.02 4.78 -5.87
N MET A 151 -12.39 6.05 -6.06
CA MET A 151 -13.10 6.84 -5.05
C MET A 151 -14.43 6.20 -4.66
N LYS A 152 -15.23 5.76 -5.65
CA LYS A 152 -16.48 5.04 -5.39
C LYS A 152 -16.28 3.73 -4.62
N ALA A 153 -15.23 2.98 -4.94
CA ALA A 153 -14.91 1.77 -4.20
C ALA A 153 -14.56 2.07 -2.73
N VAL A 154 -13.84 3.17 -2.48
CA VAL A 154 -13.55 3.67 -1.13
C VAL A 154 -14.84 4.08 -0.42
N GLN A 155 -15.69 4.90 -1.05
CA GLN A 155 -16.98 5.34 -0.50
C GLN A 155 -17.87 4.15 -0.12
N LYS A 156 -18.01 3.17 -1.03
CA LYS A 156 -18.75 1.94 -0.79
C LYS A 156 -18.20 1.17 0.41
N GLY A 157 -16.88 1.03 0.50
CA GLY A 157 -16.23 0.37 1.63
C GLY A 157 -16.34 1.12 2.96
N MET A 158 -16.54 2.43 2.92
CA MET A 158 -16.82 3.28 4.08
C MET A 158 -18.31 3.34 4.47
N GLY A 159 -19.20 2.73 3.68
CA GLY A 159 -20.65 2.76 3.90
C GLY A 159 -21.31 4.08 3.51
N ILE A 160 -20.67 4.88 2.66
CA ILE A 160 -21.17 6.18 2.20
C ILE A 160 -22.11 5.95 1.02
N LYS A 161 -23.33 6.51 1.06
CA LYS A 161 -24.29 6.42 -0.05
C LYS A 161 -23.73 7.14 -1.27
N GLU A 162 -23.74 6.49 -2.43
CA GLU A 162 -23.25 7.09 -3.67
C GLU A 162 -24.09 8.32 -4.03
N SER A 163 -23.46 9.51 -4.03
CA SER A 163 -24.01 10.70 -4.69
C SER A 163 -23.67 10.65 -6.18
N LYS A 164 -24.59 11.12 -7.04
CA LYS A 164 -24.34 11.27 -8.48
C LYS A 164 -23.56 12.55 -8.81
N ASP A 165 -23.54 13.51 -7.89
CA ASP A 165 -22.98 14.85 -8.08
C ASP A 165 -21.73 15.03 -7.21
N PHE A 166 -20.59 15.35 -7.82
CA PHE A 166 -19.33 15.63 -7.12
C PHE A 166 -19.26 17.09 -6.70
N ARG A 167 -18.75 17.36 -5.49
CA ARG A 167 -18.53 18.73 -5.04
C ARG A 167 -17.28 19.29 -5.73
N GLN A 168 -17.38 20.53 -6.21
CA GLN A 168 -16.24 21.31 -6.69
C GLN A 168 -16.07 22.51 -5.77
N ASP A 169 -15.06 22.50 -4.91
CA ASP A 169 -14.63 23.70 -4.20
C ASP A 169 -13.82 24.58 -5.17
N ILE A 170 -14.53 25.47 -5.86
CA ILE A 170 -13.90 26.50 -6.69
C ILE A 170 -13.51 27.66 -5.78
N LYS A 171 -12.24 27.72 -5.37
CA LYS A 171 -11.68 28.94 -4.78
C LYS A 171 -11.50 29.99 -5.87
N LEU A 172 -12.50 30.86 -6.03
CA LEU A 172 -12.39 32.04 -6.89
C LEU A 172 -11.44 33.05 -6.21
N SER A 173 -10.43 33.51 -6.93
CA SER A 173 -9.63 34.67 -6.53
C SER A 173 -10.51 35.93 -6.56
N PRO A 174 -10.42 36.82 -5.55
CA PRO A 174 -11.18 38.06 -5.57
C PRO A 174 -10.76 38.90 -6.78
N VAL A 175 -11.75 39.36 -7.53
CA VAL A 175 -11.52 40.30 -8.64
C VAL A 175 -11.14 41.63 -8.01
N SER A 176 -9.91 42.09 -8.29
CA SER A 176 -9.44 43.45 -7.93
C SER A 176 -9.72 44.41 -9.07
#